data_AF-A0AAQ2G9S1-F1
#
_entry.id   AF-A0AAQ2G9S1-F1
#
_cell.length_a   1.000
_cell.length_b   1.000
_cell.length_c   1.000
_cell.angle_alpha   90.00
_cell.angle_beta   90.00
_cell.angle_gamma   90.00
#
_symmetry.space_group_name_H-M   'P 1'
#
loop_
_entity.id
_entity.type
_entity.pdbx_description
1 polymer ?
#
loop_
_entity_poly.entity_id
_entity_poly.type
_entity_poly.pdbx_seq_one_letter_code
_entity_poly.pdbx_strand_id
1 'polypeptide(L)'
;MAAFLVAIPGNDAGAAEIAVPADETPLQTTVDAAAPGDVLLLAVGRHRGPVSINKRVTLQGQAGAIVEGDGQGNVITVEAANAAVRDLEIVGSGSDLDAMDAGVFVKETAKGVMVEGNTILGNLYGIYLHGAAGAVARGNRIEGMRTGRTNQAGNGVSVWNAPGAKVVGNQISFGRDGIFATASKHNEFSANTFHDVRFAIHYMYTNDSVISDNVSVGNVVGYAIMYSSRLRVTGNLSDGDRDNGLLLNYANGSEISGNVVRGRRQPIGRWASNGQRFADTDGLPVADADRVVTPTGAITRLGPEKCVFIYNANKNRFRGNRFEGCEIGVHFTAGSEGNEMAGNAFIRNRNQVKYVGTRYLEWSSGGRGNYWSDNPAFDLNGDGIGDNSYRPNDMIDKVLWTAPAAKVLVNSPAVQVIRWAQTRFPAVFPGGVVDSHPLMKPADTKESP
;
A
#
# COMPACT_ATOMS: atom_id res chain seq x y z
N MET A 1 42.06 -5.18 60.61
CA MET A 1 41.03 -5.32 59.56
C MET A 1 41.23 -4.18 58.57
N ALA A 2 41.90 -4.45 57.45
CA ALA A 2 42.00 -3.52 56.32
C ALA A 2 41.52 -4.31 55.09
N ALA A 3 40.37 -3.91 54.55
CA ALA A 3 39.71 -4.60 53.45
C ALA A 3 40.44 -4.31 52.14
N PHE A 4 40.94 -5.37 51.50
CA PHE A 4 41.37 -5.32 50.11
C PHE A 4 40.13 -5.21 49.22
N LEU A 5 39.91 -4.04 48.59
CA LEU A 5 39.07 -3.95 47.41
C LEU A 5 39.81 -4.63 46.25
N VAL A 6 39.37 -5.84 45.91
CA VAL A 6 39.71 -6.46 44.63
C VAL A 6 38.89 -5.72 43.56
N ALA A 7 39.56 -4.88 42.78
CA ALA A 7 39.00 -4.35 41.55
C ALA A 7 38.85 -5.52 40.57
N ILE A 8 37.62 -5.96 40.34
CA ILE A 8 37.28 -6.86 39.25
C ILE A 8 37.36 -6.01 37.97
N PRO A 9 38.24 -6.30 37.01
CA PRO A 9 38.23 -5.60 35.74
C PRO A 9 36.89 -5.90 35.05
N GLY A 10 36.11 -4.85 34.79
CA GLY A 10 34.96 -4.95 33.92
C GLY A 10 35.45 -5.37 32.54
N ASN A 11 35.10 -6.57 32.11
CA ASN A 11 35.16 -6.93 30.70
C ASN A 11 34.13 -6.04 30.00
N ASP A 12 34.60 -4.96 29.38
CA ASP A 12 33.95 -4.42 28.19
C ASP A 12 34.01 -5.54 27.13
N ALA A 13 33.02 -6.42 27.15
CA ALA A 13 32.86 -7.48 26.16
C ALA A 13 32.67 -6.81 24.80
N GLY A 14 33.75 -6.74 24.02
CA GLY A 14 33.69 -6.38 22.61
C GLY A 14 32.80 -7.38 21.88
N ALA A 15 31.85 -6.88 21.08
CA ALA A 15 31.07 -7.70 20.17
C ALA A 15 32.03 -8.50 19.26
N ALA A 16 31.95 -9.83 19.31
CA ALA A 16 32.77 -10.69 18.46
C ALA A 16 32.04 -10.98 17.14
N GLU A 17 32.81 -11.12 16.07
CA GLU A 17 32.33 -11.74 14.83
C GLU A 17 32.62 -13.25 14.89
N ILE A 18 31.57 -14.06 14.84
CA ILE A 18 31.65 -15.52 14.91
C ILE A 18 31.26 -16.08 13.55
N ALA A 19 32.21 -16.71 12.86
CA ALA A 19 31.94 -17.40 11.61
C ALA A 19 31.10 -18.67 11.89
N VAL A 20 29.99 -18.82 11.19
CA VAL A 20 29.10 -19.98 11.29
C VAL A 20 29.19 -20.78 9.99
N PRO A 21 29.79 -21.98 9.99
CA PRO A 21 29.83 -22.83 8.80
C PRO A 21 28.43 -23.36 8.45
N ALA A 22 28.17 -23.55 7.15
CA ALA A 22 26.97 -24.23 6.68
C ALA A 22 27.18 -25.76 6.79
N ASP A 23 26.89 -26.32 7.96
CA ASP A 23 26.95 -27.74 8.24
C ASP A 23 25.63 -28.27 8.82
N GLU A 24 25.61 -29.55 9.22
CA GLU A 24 24.40 -30.20 9.76
C GLU A 24 24.05 -29.74 11.19
N THR A 25 24.89 -28.93 11.83
CA THR A 25 24.63 -28.41 13.17
C THR A 25 23.47 -27.42 13.12
N PRO A 26 22.43 -27.57 13.97
CA PRO A 26 21.37 -26.58 14.06
C PRO A 26 21.93 -25.20 14.37
N LEU A 27 21.50 -24.18 13.62
CA LEU A 27 21.96 -22.80 13.81
C LEU A 27 21.70 -22.29 15.24
N GLN A 28 20.64 -22.80 15.89
CA GLN A 28 20.30 -22.50 17.27
C GLN A 28 21.47 -22.75 18.24
N THR A 29 22.28 -23.80 18.04
CA THR A 29 23.43 -24.11 18.91
C THR A 29 24.43 -22.96 18.96
N THR A 30 24.67 -22.32 17.81
CA THR A 30 25.59 -21.18 17.73
C THR A 30 24.97 -19.92 18.34
N VAL A 31 23.66 -19.71 18.15
CA VAL A 31 22.92 -18.62 18.79
C VAL A 31 22.93 -18.75 20.31
N ASP A 32 22.78 -19.96 20.83
CA ASP A 32 22.81 -20.25 22.27
C ASP A 32 24.19 -20.01 22.87
N ALA A 33 25.26 -20.29 22.13
CA ALA A 33 26.64 -20.05 22.55
C ALA A 33 27.08 -18.58 22.48
N ALA A 34 26.47 -17.78 21.60
CA ALA A 34 26.84 -16.39 21.38
C ALA A 34 26.63 -15.50 22.62
N ALA A 35 27.50 -14.51 22.80
CA ALA A 35 27.33 -13.46 23.81
C ALA A 35 26.44 -12.32 23.26
N PRO A 36 25.73 -11.58 24.14
CA PRO A 36 25.04 -10.36 23.72
C PRO A 36 26.03 -9.36 23.10
N GLY A 37 25.72 -8.88 21.91
CA GLY A 37 26.54 -7.99 21.10
C GLY A 37 27.10 -8.67 19.85
N ASP A 38 27.25 -9.99 19.87
CA ASP A 38 27.94 -10.72 18.81
C ASP A 38 27.22 -10.66 17.45
N VAL A 39 28.04 -10.77 16.41
CA VAL A 39 27.61 -10.93 15.02
C VAL A 39 27.91 -12.35 14.58
N LEU A 40 26.87 -13.12 14.26
CA LEU A 40 26.99 -14.45 13.71
C LEU A 40 27.01 -14.33 12.19
N LEU A 41 28.19 -14.52 11.60
CA LEU A 41 28.42 -14.42 10.16
C LEU A 41 28.22 -15.80 9.52
N LEU A 42 27.05 -16.01 8.94
CA LEU A 42 26.65 -17.25 8.30
C LEU A 42 27.35 -17.39 6.95
N ALA A 43 28.14 -18.45 6.81
CA ALA A 43 28.80 -18.79 5.56
C ALA A 43 27.78 -19.14 4.46
N VAL A 44 28.21 -19.04 3.20
CA VAL A 44 27.41 -19.50 2.06
C VAL A 44 26.92 -20.94 2.26
N GLY A 45 25.66 -21.20 1.92
CA GLY A 45 25.02 -22.51 2.08
C GLY A 45 23.82 -22.48 3.02
N ARG A 46 23.27 -23.67 3.29
CA ARG A 46 22.06 -23.84 4.10
C ARG A 46 22.42 -23.99 5.57
N HIS A 47 21.70 -23.26 6.41
CA HIS A 47 21.75 -23.29 7.86
C HIS A 47 20.40 -23.77 8.38
N ARG A 48 20.40 -24.85 9.18
CA ARG A 48 19.17 -25.47 9.69
C ARG A 48 18.54 -24.62 10.78
N GLY A 49 17.33 -24.11 10.51
CA GLY A 49 16.41 -23.56 11.50
C GLY A 49 15.46 -24.62 12.09
N PRO A 50 14.42 -24.22 12.84
CA PRO A 50 14.08 -22.84 13.22
C PRO A 50 15.06 -22.24 14.24
N VAL A 51 15.07 -20.91 14.39
CA VAL A 51 15.95 -20.19 15.32
C VAL A 51 15.19 -19.18 16.17
N SER A 52 15.51 -19.12 17.46
CA SER A 52 15.06 -18.10 18.41
C SER A 52 16.23 -17.22 18.88
N ILE A 53 16.10 -15.92 18.65
CA ILE A 53 17.05 -14.89 19.07
C ILE A 53 16.53 -14.24 20.37
N ASN A 54 16.98 -14.77 21.50
CA ASN A 54 16.59 -14.33 22.85
C ASN A 54 17.60 -13.38 23.51
N LYS A 55 18.70 -13.05 22.82
CA LYS A 55 19.75 -12.12 23.24
C LYS A 55 20.06 -11.14 22.10
N ARG A 56 20.66 -10.00 22.42
CA ARG A 56 21.02 -8.97 21.42
C ARG A 56 22.14 -9.48 20.52
N VAL A 57 21.82 -10.20 19.45
CA VAL A 57 22.80 -10.66 18.45
C VAL A 57 22.37 -10.25 17.05
N THR A 58 23.33 -10.21 16.13
CA THR A 58 23.07 -10.01 14.70
C THR A 58 23.29 -11.33 13.98
N LEU A 59 22.25 -11.86 13.31
CA LEU A 59 22.42 -12.88 12.28
C LEU A 59 22.72 -12.17 10.96
N GLN A 60 23.88 -12.43 10.37
CA GLN A 60 24.30 -11.82 9.13
C GLN A 60 24.72 -12.89 8.11
N GLY A 61 24.09 -12.89 6.95
CA GLY A 61 24.44 -13.78 5.85
C GLY A 61 25.61 -13.27 5.01
N GLN A 62 26.50 -14.16 4.62
CA GLN A 62 27.25 -13.99 3.39
C GLN A 62 26.33 -14.21 2.18
N ALA A 63 26.68 -13.67 1.02
CA ALA A 63 25.90 -13.87 -0.19
C ALA A 63 25.67 -15.37 -0.47
N GLY A 64 24.40 -15.79 -0.51
CA GLY A 64 24.00 -17.20 -0.67
C GLY A 64 23.89 -18.00 0.64
N ALA A 65 23.94 -17.35 1.81
CA ALA A 65 23.56 -17.96 3.08
C ALA A 65 22.03 -18.05 3.19
N ILE A 66 21.52 -19.25 3.45
CA ILE A 66 20.10 -19.57 3.53
C ILE A 66 19.79 -20.06 4.94
N VAL A 67 18.82 -19.46 5.62
CA VAL A 67 18.20 -20.06 6.82
C VAL A 67 16.94 -20.78 6.39
N GLU A 68 16.95 -22.10 6.53
CA GLU A 68 15.86 -22.99 6.11
C GLU A 68 15.13 -23.52 7.35
N GLY A 69 13.85 -23.16 7.47
CA GLY A 69 12.95 -23.73 8.48
C GLY A 69 12.57 -25.18 8.14
N ASP A 70 11.94 -25.86 9.09
CA ASP A 70 11.52 -27.26 8.96
C ASP A 70 10.10 -27.42 8.37
N GLY A 71 9.52 -26.34 7.84
CA GLY A 71 8.14 -26.31 7.34
C GLY A 71 7.08 -26.22 8.44
N GLN A 72 7.46 -25.93 9.69
CA GLN A 72 6.56 -25.70 10.80
C GLN A 72 6.89 -24.39 11.52
N GLY A 73 5.87 -23.64 11.96
CA GLY A 73 6.09 -22.43 12.75
C GLY A 73 6.84 -21.33 12.00
N ASN A 74 7.60 -20.54 12.76
CA ASN A 74 8.43 -19.46 12.25
C ASN A 74 9.86 -19.94 11.95
N VAL A 75 10.46 -19.44 10.87
CA VAL A 75 11.87 -19.76 10.55
C VAL A 75 12.81 -19.07 11.53
N ILE A 76 12.64 -17.75 11.73
CA ILE A 76 13.40 -16.96 12.70
C ILE A 76 12.42 -16.24 13.63
N THR A 77 12.53 -16.47 14.94
CA THR A 77 11.81 -15.75 15.98
C THR A 77 12.76 -14.81 16.72
N VAL A 78 12.42 -13.52 16.80
CA VAL A 78 13.23 -12.52 17.51
C VAL A 78 12.49 -12.07 18.77
N GLU A 79 13.14 -12.27 19.91
CA GLU A 79 12.64 -11.94 21.25
C GLU A 79 13.42 -10.80 21.92
N ALA A 80 14.70 -10.67 21.58
CA ALA A 80 15.57 -9.66 22.14
C ALA A 80 15.44 -8.30 21.45
N ALA A 81 15.48 -7.25 22.26
CA ALA A 81 15.60 -5.89 21.78
C ALA A 81 16.95 -5.65 21.08
N ASN A 82 16.93 -4.80 20.04
CA ASN A 82 18.09 -4.39 19.26
C ASN A 82 18.89 -5.55 18.61
N ALA A 83 18.26 -6.71 18.43
CA ALA A 83 18.78 -7.78 17.59
C ALA A 83 18.59 -7.42 16.10
N ALA A 84 19.33 -8.12 15.23
CA ALA A 84 19.23 -7.90 13.79
C ALA A 84 19.28 -9.20 12.99
N VAL A 85 18.57 -9.22 11.87
CA VAL A 85 18.55 -10.30 10.87
C VAL A 85 18.84 -9.66 9.52
N ARG A 86 20.01 -9.95 8.94
CA ARG A 86 20.51 -9.22 7.77
C ARG A 86 21.11 -10.10 6.69
N ASP A 87 20.89 -9.71 5.43
CA ASP A 87 21.57 -10.25 4.25
C ASP A 87 21.43 -11.78 4.10
N LEU A 88 20.28 -12.33 4.52
CA LEU A 88 19.97 -13.77 4.45
C LEU A 88 18.91 -14.06 3.39
N GLU A 89 18.99 -15.26 2.80
CA GLU A 89 17.81 -15.90 2.22
C GLU A 89 17.06 -16.67 3.31
N ILE A 90 15.73 -16.51 3.40
CA ILE A 90 14.91 -17.09 4.47
C ILE A 90 13.71 -17.82 3.87
N VAL A 91 13.62 -19.12 4.13
CA VAL A 91 12.63 -20.03 3.53
C VAL A 91 12.13 -21.07 4.53
N GLY A 92 10.99 -21.70 4.23
CA GLY A 92 10.53 -22.90 4.94
C GLY A 92 9.74 -22.64 6.22
N SER A 93 8.98 -21.53 6.31
CA SER A 93 7.98 -21.38 7.39
C SER A 93 6.89 -22.45 7.30
N GLY A 94 6.12 -22.60 8.37
CA GLY A 94 4.83 -23.26 8.32
C GLY A 94 3.78 -22.49 7.52
N SER A 95 2.53 -22.96 7.61
CA SER A 95 1.37 -22.44 6.85
C SER A 95 0.12 -22.19 7.69
N ASP A 96 0.26 -22.11 9.01
CA ASP A 96 -0.82 -21.82 9.94
C ASP A 96 -0.99 -20.28 10.12
N LEU A 97 -2.14 -19.76 9.64
CA LEU A 97 -2.51 -18.35 9.74
C LEU A 97 -2.76 -17.91 11.19
N ASP A 98 -3.30 -18.80 12.03
CA ASP A 98 -3.66 -18.52 13.41
C ASP A 98 -2.40 -18.52 14.29
N ALA A 99 -1.45 -19.42 14.01
CA ALA A 99 -0.13 -19.44 14.64
C ALA A 99 0.80 -18.32 14.14
N MET A 100 0.42 -17.64 13.04
CA MET A 100 1.15 -16.54 12.41
C MET A 100 2.51 -16.95 11.85
N ASP A 101 2.60 -18.14 11.26
CA ASP A 101 3.86 -18.69 10.72
C ASP A 101 4.55 -17.72 9.74
N ALA A 102 5.81 -17.40 10.00
CA ALA A 102 6.54 -16.37 9.27
C ALA A 102 7.98 -16.75 8.95
N GLY A 103 8.54 -16.11 7.91
CA GLY A 103 9.99 -16.13 7.69
C GLY A 103 10.72 -15.46 8.86
N VAL A 104 10.30 -14.24 9.22
CA VAL A 104 10.81 -13.55 10.42
C VAL A 104 9.65 -13.08 11.29
N PHE A 105 9.54 -13.63 12.50
CA PHE A 105 8.58 -13.22 13.51
C PHE A 105 9.25 -12.42 14.61
N VAL A 106 8.83 -11.18 14.81
CA VAL A 106 9.39 -10.26 15.83
C VAL A 106 8.36 -10.07 16.93
N LYS A 107 8.67 -10.55 18.13
CA LYS A 107 7.79 -10.49 19.31
C LYS A 107 7.74 -9.10 19.93
N GLU A 108 6.74 -8.89 20.78
CA GLU A 108 6.48 -7.60 21.45
C GLU A 108 7.66 -7.15 22.33
N THR A 109 8.38 -8.09 22.91
CA THR A 109 9.58 -7.85 23.72
C THR A 109 10.74 -7.29 22.91
N ALA A 110 10.76 -7.53 21.59
CA ALA A 110 11.89 -7.28 20.71
C ALA A 110 11.83 -5.87 20.11
N LYS A 111 12.05 -4.86 20.97
CA LYS A 111 12.05 -3.44 20.57
C LYS A 111 13.26 -3.09 19.72
N GLY A 112 13.05 -2.25 18.71
CA GLY A 112 14.15 -1.71 17.88
C GLY A 112 14.88 -2.77 17.04
N VAL A 113 14.24 -3.89 16.73
CA VAL A 113 14.81 -4.95 15.87
C VAL A 113 14.97 -4.44 14.43
N MET A 114 16.05 -4.87 13.78
CA MET A 114 16.30 -4.60 12.36
C MET A 114 16.20 -5.89 11.54
N VAL A 115 15.28 -5.92 10.58
CA VAL A 115 15.18 -6.97 9.55
C VAL A 115 15.54 -6.32 8.22
N GLU A 116 16.76 -6.53 7.74
CA GLU A 116 17.34 -5.71 6.67
C GLU A 116 18.01 -6.52 5.55
N GLY A 117 17.78 -6.13 4.28
CA GLY A 117 18.54 -6.70 3.16
C GLY A 117 18.28 -8.18 2.88
N ASN A 118 17.23 -8.76 3.46
CA ASN A 118 16.95 -10.20 3.32
C ASN A 118 16.15 -10.49 2.05
N THR A 119 16.32 -11.71 1.54
CA THR A 119 15.47 -12.32 0.50
C THR A 119 14.56 -13.36 1.16
N ILE A 120 13.27 -13.08 1.27
CA ILE A 120 12.32 -13.90 2.04
C ILE A 120 11.32 -14.54 1.07
N LEU A 121 11.41 -15.86 0.88
CA LEU A 121 10.74 -16.56 -0.22
C LEU A 121 9.79 -17.65 0.27
N GLY A 122 8.57 -17.66 -0.27
CA GLY A 122 7.61 -18.76 -0.14
C GLY A 122 7.00 -18.95 1.26
N ASN A 123 7.35 -18.10 2.22
CA ASN A 123 6.80 -18.15 3.59
C ASN A 123 5.33 -17.70 3.62
N LEU A 124 4.59 -18.12 4.65
CA LEU A 124 3.19 -17.72 4.84
C LEU A 124 3.09 -16.21 5.06
N TYR A 125 3.72 -15.70 6.12
CA TYR A 125 4.05 -14.28 6.27
C TYR A 125 5.54 -14.07 5.97
N GLY A 126 5.90 -13.00 5.27
CA GLY A 126 7.30 -12.66 5.07
C GLY A 126 7.94 -12.21 6.38
N ILE A 127 7.49 -11.07 6.89
CA ILE A 127 7.89 -10.48 8.18
C ILE A 127 6.63 -10.20 9.00
N TYR A 128 6.64 -10.60 10.27
CA TYR A 128 5.58 -10.27 11.21
C TYR A 128 6.13 -9.46 12.38
N LEU A 129 5.77 -8.18 12.46
CA LEU A 129 6.09 -7.27 13.57
C LEU A 129 4.93 -7.27 14.57
N HIS A 130 5.02 -8.11 15.60
CA HIS A 130 3.95 -8.32 16.58
C HIS A 130 4.26 -7.59 17.88
N GLY A 131 3.72 -6.39 18.08
CA GLY A 131 3.96 -5.57 19.27
C GLY A 131 5.34 -4.88 19.32
N ALA A 132 6.21 -5.18 18.35
CA ALA A 132 7.62 -4.82 18.35
C ALA A 132 7.84 -3.32 18.11
N ALA A 133 7.82 -2.52 19.18
CA ALA A 133 7.96 -1.07 19.10
C ALA A 133 9.28 -0.65 18.43
N GLY A 134 9.19 0.25 17.45
CA GLY A 134 10.34 0.77 16.71
C GLY A 134 11.07 -0.25 15.83
N ALA A 135 10.50 -1.43 15.59
CA ALA A 135 11.10 -2.40 14.68
C ALA A 135 11.13 -1.88 13.23
N VAL A 136 12.17 -2.24 12.49
CA VAL A 136 12.41 -1.76 11.14
C VAL A 136 12.57 -2.95 10.19
N ALA A 137 11.73 -3.01 9.16
CA ALA A 137 11.89 -3.88 8.00
C ALA A 137 12.38 -3.03 6.82
N ARG A 138 13.66 -3.16 6.43
CA ARG A 138 14.28 -2.29 5.43
C ARG A 138 14.94 -3.04 4.29
N GLY A 139 14.69 -2.63 3.05
CA GLY A 139 15.46 -3.12 1.90
C GLY A 139 15.34 -4.63 1.65
N ASN A 140 14.26 -5.27 2.11
CA ASN A 140 14.05 -6.70 1.90
C ASN A 140 13.35 -6.94 0.56
N ARG A 141 13.66 -8.07 -0.07
CA ARG A 141 12.89 -8.64 -1.18
C ARG A 141 12.03 -9.76 -0.65
N ILE A 142 10.71 -9.61 -0.71
CA ILE A 142 9.74 -10.56 -0.15
C ILE A 142 8.87 -11.09 -1.28
N GLU A 143 8.93 -12.40 -1.50
CA GLU A 143 8.01 -13.10 -2.40
C GLU A 143 7.18 -14.08 -1.58
N GLY A 144 5.90 -13.75 -1.38
CA GLY A 144 4.99 -14.62 -0.66
C GLY A 144 4.61 -15.88 -1.45
N MET A 145 3.77 -16.72 -0.86
CA MET A 145 3.25 -17.93 -1.53
C MET A 145 2.65 -17.61 -2.90
N ARG A 146 3.03 -18.34 -3.94
CA ARG A 146 2.53 -18.15 -5.32
C ARG A 146 1.30 -19.00 -5.64
N THR A 147 1.08 -20.08 -4.90
CA THR A 147 -0.01 -21.04 -5.12
C THR A 147 -1.07 -20.92 -4.04
N GLY A 148 -2.22 -21.57 -4.26
CA GLY A 148 -3.32 -21.62 -3.31
C GLY A 148 -4.28 -20.43 -3.38
N ARG A 149 -5.20 -20.36 -2.41
CA ARG A 149 -6.20 -19.29 -2.37
C ARG A 149 -5.60 -18.04 -1.73
N THR A 150 -5.90 -16.87 -2.31
CA THR A 150 -5.36 -15.60 -1.81
C THR A 150 -5.67 -15.33 -0.34
N ASN A 151 -6.85 -15.73 0.12
CA ASN A 151 -7.27 -15.54 1.52
C ASN A 151 -6.57 -16.49 2.51
N GLN A 152 -5.95 -17.56 2.03
CA GLN A 152 -5.21 -18.53 2.85
C GLN A 152 -3.70 -18.18 2.96
N ALA A 153 -3.22 -17.20 2.20
CA ALA A 153 -1.85 -16.72 2.33
C ALA A 153 -1.74 -15.58 3.34
N GLY A 154 -0.56 -15.46 3.95
CA GLY A 154 -0.20 -14.29 4.74
C GLY A 154 0.25 -13.12 3.87
N ASN A 155 0.66 -12.06 4.54
CA ASN A 155 1.09 -10.80 3.92
C ASN A 155 2.62 -10.74 3.79
N GLY A 156 3.14 -9.86 2.93
CA GLY A 156 4.58 -9.62 2.85
C GLY A 156 5.14 -9.11 4.18
N VAL A 157 4.58 -8.02 4.70
CA VAL A 157 4.85 -7.52 6.06
C VAL A 157 3.56 -7.31 6.82
N SER A 158 3.44 -7.93 7.99
CA SER A 158 2.33 -7.70 8.94
C SER A 158 2.83 -6.85 10.11
N VAL A 159 2.08 -5.81 10.47
CA VAL A 159 2.35 -4.91 11.61
C VAL A 159 1.13 -4.94 12.52
N TRP A 160 1.28 -5.51 13.71
CA TRP A 160 0.23 -5.55 14.72
C TRP A 160 0.69 -4.84 15.97
N ASN A 161 0.01 -3.76 16.38
CA ASN A 161 0.30 -3.01 17.60
C ASN A 161 1.80 -2.67 17.81
N ALA A 162 2.53 -2.35 16.74
CA ALA A 162 3.97 -2.09 16.79
C ALA A 162 4.23 -0.59 16.55
N PRO A 163 4.10 0.25 17.60
CA PRO A 163 4.19 1.69 17.45
C PRO A 163 5.60 2.11 17.01
N GLY A 164 5.69 3.07 16.09
CA GLY A 164 6.98 3.52 15.57
C GLY A 164 7.64 2.55 14.58
N ALA A 165 7.02 1.42 14.25
CA ALA A 165 7.56 0.48 13.28
C ALA A 165 7.69 1.11 11.89
N LYS A 166 8.76 0.74 11.18
CA LYS A 166 9.08 1.25 9.85
C LYS A 166 9.19 0.12 8.85
N VAL A 167 8.60 0.30 7.67
CA VAL A 167 8.71 -0.63 6.55
C VAL A 167 9.16 0.18 5.35
N VAL A 168 10.45 0.11 5.03
CA VAL A 168 11.11 1.09 4.14
C VAL A 168 11.89 0.42 3.02
N GLY A 169 11.69 0.84 1.77
CA GLY A 169 12.54 0.40 0.65
C GLY A 169 12.41 -1.08 0.29
N ASN A 170 11.31 -1.75 0.67
CA ASN A 170 11.13 -3.17 0.39
C ASN A 170 10.50 -3.41 -0.99
N GLN A 171 10.83 -4.55 -1.60
CA GLN A 171 10.18 -5.05 -2.81
C GLN A 171 9.29 -6.24 -2.42
N ILE A 172 7.98 -6.12 -2.61
CA ILE A 172 7.03 -7.11 -2.09
C ILE A 172 6.11 -7.58 -3.22
N SER A 173 6.07 -8.90 -3.43
CA SER A 173 5.18 -9.52 -4.41
C SER A 173 4.60 -10.84 -3.92
N PHE A 174 3.48 -11.25 -4.52
CA PHE A 174 2.73 -12.45 -4.15
C PHE A 174 2.36 -12.46 -2.66
N GLY A 175 1.80 -13.56 -2.16
CA GLY A 175 1.10 -13.49 -0.87
C GLY A 175 -0.18 -12.64 -0.99
N ARG A 176 -0.80 -12.34 0.13
CA ARG A 176 -2.14 -11.71 0.18
C ARG A 176 -2.07 -10.21 -0.01
N ASP A 177 -1.56 -9.49 0.98
CA ASP A 177 -1.34 -8.04 0.95
C ASP A 177 0.17 -7.76 1.05
N GLY A 178 0.62 -6.63 0.52
CA GLY A 178 2.01 -6.20 0.61
C GLY A 178 2.40 -5.86 2.05
N ILE A 179 1.89 -4.73 2.55
CA ILE A 179 1.95 -4.37 3.97
C ILE A 179 0.54 -4.34 4.56
N PHE A 180 0.32 -5.09 5.63
CA PHE A 180 -0.89 -5.01 6.44
C PHE A 180 -0.57 -4.45 7.82
N ALA A 181 -1.21 -3.36 8.21
CA ALA A 181 -1.05 -2.77 9.52
C ALA A 181 -2.38 -2.69 10.26
N THR A 182 -2.40 -3.14 11.51
CA THR A 182 -3.58 -3.06 12.36
C THR A 182 -3.26 -2.61 13.79
N ALA A 183 -4.16 -1.80 14.34
CA ALA A 183 -4.13 -1.35 15.73
C ALA A 183 -2.78 -0.73 16.17
N SER A 184 -2.16 0.06 15.29
CA SER A 184 -0.83 0.63 15.50
C SER A 184 -0.80 2.15 15.37
N LYS A 185 0.35 2.80 15.60
CA LYS A 185 0.51 4.25 15.46
C LYS A 185 1.94 4.70 15.21
N HIS A 186 2.11 5.92 14.69
CA HIS A 186 3.41 6.52 14.39
C HIS A 186 4.28 5.66 13.47
N ASN A 187 3.65 4.91 12.58
CA ASN A 187 4.35 4.06 11.62
C ASN A 187 4.79 4.86 10.40
N GLU A 188 5.86 4.39 9.75
CA GLU A 188 6.38 4.96 8.52
C GLU A 188 6.54 3.86 7.47
N PHE A 189 5.70 3.89 6.43
CA PHE A 189 5.82 3.00 5.28
C PHE A 189 6.22 3.81 4.06
N SER A 190 7.49 3.71 3.66
CA SER A 190 8.07 4.59 2.65
C SER A 190 8.93 3.88 1.62
N ALA A 191 8.94 4.38 0.39
CA ALA A 191 9.79 3.89 -0.71
C ALA A 191 9.66 2.40 -1.04
N ASN A 192 8.53 1.75 -0.70
CA ASN A 192 8.31 0.34 -1.01
C ASN A 192 7.70 0.17 -2.42
N THR A 193 8.03 -0.93 -3.09
CA THR A 193 7.47 -1.30 -4.40
C THR A 193 6.65 -2.59 -4.30
N PHE A 194 5.48 -2.60 -4.93
CA PHE A 194 4.50 -3.69 -4.84
C PHE A 194 3.96 -4.10 -6.20
N HIS A 195 3.89 -5.40 -6.45
CA HIS A 195 3.16 -5.98 -7.58
C HIS A 195 2.58 -7.36 -7.21
N ASP A 196 1.57 -7.81 -7.94
CA ASP A 196 0.93 -9.12 -7.75
C ASP A 196 0.43 -9.41 -6.33
N VAL A 197 0.01 -8.36 -5.62
CA VAL A 197 -0.69 -8.46 -4.33
C VAL A 197 -2.14 -7.98 -4.45
N ARG A 198 -2.96 -8.34 -3.46
CA ARG A 198 -4.32 -7.80 -3.35
C ARG A 198 -4.23 -6.32 -3.02
N PHE A 199 -3.73 -5.97 -1.84
CA PHE A 199 -3.53 -4.56 -1.45
C PHE A 199 -2.03 -4.28 -1.29
N ALA A 200 -1.52 -3.23 -1.93
CA ALA A 200 -0.11 -2.86 -1.73
C ALA A 200 0.13 -2.42 -0.28
N ILE A 201 -0.71 -1.51 0.22
CA ILE A 201 -0.76 -1.14 1.63
C ILE A 201 -2.20 -1.19 2.14
N HIS A 202 -2.40 -1.91 3.24
CA HIS A 202 -3.69 -2.13 3.89
C HIS A 202 -3.62 -1.68 5.36
N TYR A 203 -4.23 -0.54 5.65
CA TYR A 203 -4.36 0.02 7.00
C TYR A 203 -5.70 -0.34 7.61
N MET A 204 -5.67 -0.78 8.87
CA MET A 204 -6.82 -0.95 9.74
C MET A 204 -6.51 -0.29 11.09
N TYR A 205 -7.32 0.65 11.58
CA TYR A 205 -7.13 1.21 12.93
C TYR A 205 -5.71 1.71 13.25
N THR A 206 -5.00 2.24 12.25
CA THR A 206 -3.58 2.64 12.38
C THR A 206 -3.46 4.14 12.19
N ASN A 207 -3.03 4.86 13.23
CA ASN A 207 -3.20 6.32 13.31
C ASN A 207 -1.87 7.07 13.34
N ASP A 208 -1.90 8.38 13.11
CA ASP A 208 -0.72 9.26 13.31
C ASP A 208 0.51 8.78 12.53
N SER A 209 0.31 8.26 11.32
CA SER A 209 1.31 7.50 10.56
C SER A 209 1.55 8.10 9.17
N VAL A 210 2.62 7.66 8.53
CA VAL A 210 3.12 8.17 7.26
C VAL A 210 3.15 7.06 6.21
N ILE A 211 2.61 7.37 5.05
CA ILE A 211 2.67 6.53 3.84
C ILE A 211 3.24 7.41 2.75
N SER A 212 4.51 7.23 2.38
CA SER A 212 5.16 8.12 1.43
C SER A 212 5.98 7.44 0.34
N ASP A 213 5.95 7.99 -0.86
CA ASP A 213 6.87 7.63 -1.94
C ASP A 213 6.86 6.13 -2.31
N ASN A 214 5.75 5.43 -2.03
CA ASN A 214 5.60 4.03 -2.40
C ASN A 214 5.12 3.90 -3.85
N VAL A 215 5.38 2.75 -4.46
CA VAL A 215 4.98 2.43 -5.84
C VAL A 215 4.16 1.15 -5.85
N SER A 216 2.89 1.25 -6.23
CA SER A 216 1.99 0.12 -6.47
C SER A 216 1.78 -0.05 -7.96
N VAL A 217 2.10 -1.23 -8.50
CA VAL A 217 1.95 -1.56 -9.92
C VAL A 217 1.04 -2.75 -10.09
N GLY A 218 -0.08 -2.55 -10.79
CA GLY A 218 -0.90 -3.66 -11.22
C GLY A 218 -1.45 -4.53 -10.09
N ASN A 219 -1.68 -4.01 -8.88
CA ASN A 219 -2.30 -4.74 -7.78
C ASN A 219 -3.83 -4.75 -7.89
N VAL A 220 -4.54 -5.33 -6.92
CA VAL A 220 -6.02 -5.19 -6.88
C VAL A 220 -6.42 -3.80 -6.39
N VAL A 221 -5.82 -3.34 -5.29
CA VAL A 221 -5.90 -1.95 -4.82
C VAL A 221 -4.49 -1.49 -4.46
N GLY A 222 -4.17 -0.23 -4.79
CA GLY A 222 -2.93 0.38 -4.34
C GLY A 222 -2.92 0.58 -2.83
N TYR A 223 -3.57 1.64 -2.36
CA TYR A 223 -3.54 2.02 -0.96
C TYR A 223 -4.93 1.97 -0.35
N ALA A 224 -5.19 0.98 0.49
CA ALA A 224 -6.42 0.79 1.23
C ALA A 224 -6.26 1.35 2.65
N ILE A 225 -6.83 2.52 2.90
CA ILE A 225 -6.75 3.25 4.16
C ILE A 225 -8.09 3.13 4.88
N MET A 226 -8.12 2.29 5.92
CA MET A 226 -9.37 1.94 6.60
C MET A 226 -9.34 2.23 8.10
N TYR A 227 -10.42 2.82 8.62
CA TYR A 227 -10.64 3.08 10.06
C TYR A 227 -9.49 3.81 10.76
N SER A 228 -8.82 4.71 10.05
CA SER A 228 -7.53 5.29 10.45
C SER A 228 -7.60 6.82 10.42
N SER A 229 -6.83 7.48 11.28
CA SER A 229 -6.90 8.94 11.43
C SER A 229 -5.55 9.62 11.49
N ARG A 230 -5.52 10.88 11.06
CA ARG A 230 -4.33 11.76 11.11
C ARG A 230 -3.13 11.18 10.37
N LEU A 231 -3.38 10.67 9.17
CA LEU A 231 -2.35 10.13 8.31
C LEU A 231 -1.76 11.21 7.41
N ARG A 232 -0.50 11.03 7.02
CA ARG A 232 0.12 11.74 5.91
C ARG A 232 0.38 10.75 4.78
N VAL A 233 -0.37 10.88 3.69
CA VAL A 233 -0.28 10.02 2.50
C VAL A 233 0.28 10.88 1.36
N THR A 234 1.58 10.77 1.09
CA THR A 234 2.29 11.72 0.24
C THR A 234 3.15 11.10 -0.85
N GLY A 235 3.11 11.63 -2.07
CA GLY A 235 4.07 11.24 -3.12
C GLY A 235 3.95 9.79 -3.60
N ASN A 236 2.87 9.09 -3.27
CA ASN A 236 2.70 7.69 -3.66
C ASN A 236 2.21 7.56 -5.10
N LEU A 237 2.63 6.50 -5.79
CA LEU A 237 2.22 6.15 -7.14
C LEU A 237 1.39 4.87 -7.14
N SER A 238 0.13 4.95 -7.58
CA SER A 238 -0.67 3.81 -8.02
C SER A 238 -0.71 3.78 -9.54
N ASP A 239 -0.19 2.72 -10.15
CA ASP A 239 -0.11 2.58 -11.60
C ASP A 239 -0.77 1.29 -12.09
N GLY A 240 -1.98 1.43 -12.65
CA GLY A 240 -2.74 0.32 -13.17
C GLY A 240 -3.28 -0.63 -12.11
N ASP A 241 -3.50 -0.20 -10.86
CA ASP A 241 -4.22 -1.06 -9.90
C ASP A 241 -5.63 -1.37 -10.42
N ARG A 242 -6.22 -2.52 -10.08
CA ARG A 242 -7.44 -3.01 -10.75
C ARG A 242 -8.70 -2.23 -10.36
N ASP A 243 -8.95 -2.12 -9.06
CA ASP A 243 -10.22 -1.62 -8.53
C ASP A 243 -10.09 -0.17 -8.05
N ASN A 244 -9.11 0.13 -7.21
CA ASN A 244 -8.90 1.47 -6.67
C ASN A 244 -7.41 1.81 -6.60
N GLY A 245 -7.03 3.05 -6.91
CA GLY A 245 -5.68 3.53 -6.61
C GLY A 245 -5.55 3.93 -5.15
N LEU A 246 -6.41 4.84 -4.70
CA LEU A 246 -6.58 5.21 -3.29
C LEU A 246 -7.98 4.84 -2.81
N LEU A 247 -8.07 4.08 -1.72
CA LEU A 247 -9.33 3.75 -1.06
C LEU A 247 -9.30 4.31 0.36
N LEU A 248 -10.21 5.22 0.68
CA LEU A 248 -10.41 5.79 2.00
C LEU A 248 -11.76 5.33 2.53
N ASN A 249 -11.75 4.53 3.59
CA ASN A 249 -12.96 4.02 4.23
C ASN A 249 -12.89 4.27 5.74
N TYR A 250 -13.71 5.19 6.28
CA TYR A 250 -13.54 5.66 7.66
C TYR A 250 -12.13 6.23 7.94
N ALA A 251 -11.51 6.82 6.91
CA ALA A 251 -10.23 7.52 7.04
C ALA A 251 -10.50 9.00 7.36
N ASN A 252 -9.97 9.52 8.47
CA ASN A 252 -10.37 10.85 8.96
C ASN A 252 -9.20 11.78 9.27
N GLY A 253 -9.39 13.09 9.07
CA GLY A 253 -8.44 14.11 9.50
C GLY A 253 -7.04 13.97 8.88
N SER A 254 -6.94 13.37 7.70
CA SER A 254 -5.67 13.03 7.06
C SER A 254 -5.29 14.01 5.95
N GLU A 255 -4.00 14.08 5.65
CA GLU A 255 -3.45 14.83 4.53
C GLU A 255 -3.06 13.86 3.40
N ILE A 256 -3.61 14.11 2.22
CA ILE A 256 -3.38 13.33 1.01
C ILE A 256 -2.83 14.30 -0.03
N SER A 257 -1.52 14.28 -0.27
CA SER A 257 -0.89 15.27 -1.14
C SER A 257 0.19 14.75 -2.06
N GLY A 258 0.26 15.28 -3.28
CA GLY A 258 1.29 14.89 -4.26
C GLY A 258 1.21 13.44 -4.75
N ASN A 259 0.12 12.71 -4.50
CA ASN A 259 -0.02 11.33 -4.97
C ASN A 259 -0.44 11.28 -6.43
N VAL A 260 0.00 10.26 -7.15
CA VAL A 260 -0.36 10.01 -8.54
C VAL A 260 -1.11 8.68 -8.63
N VAL A 261 -2.30 8.73 -9.23
CA VAL A 261 -3.02 7.53 -9.64
C VAL A 261 -3.17 7.55 -11.15
N ARG A 262 -2.62 6.52 -11.81
CA ARG A 262 -2.62 6.40 -13.26
C ARG A 262 -3.37 5.14 -13.68
N GLY A 263 -4.37 5.33 -14.54
CA GLY A 263 -5.08 4.23 -15.15
C GLY A 263 -4.38 3.65 -16.38
N ARG A 264 -4.43 2.33 -16.51
CA ARG A 264 -3.94 1.55 -17.66
C ARG A 264 -5.02 0.61 -18.17
N ARG A 265 -5.00 0.34 -19.48
CA ARG A 265 -5.80 -0.77 -20.05
C ARG A 265 -5.16 -2.09 -19.66
N GLN A 266 -5.96 -3.02 -19.16
CA GLN A 266 -5.50 -4.30 -18.66
C GLN A 266 -6.38 -5.45 -19.15
N PRO A 267 -5.84 -6.68 -19.25
CA PRO A 267 -6.60 -7.84 -19.68
C PRO A 267 -7.81 -8.11 -18.77
N ILE A 268 -8.96 -8.43 -19.35
CA ILE A 268 -10.19 -8.72 -18.59
C ILE A 268 -10.04 -9.91 -17.62
N GLY A 269 -9.10 -10.82 -17.88
CA GLY A 269 -8.81 -11.97 -17.01
C GLY A 269 -8.53 -11.59 -15.56
N ARG A 270 -8.00 -10.38 -15.31
CA ARG A 270 -7.79 -9.85 -13.96
C ARG A 270 -9.07 -9.69 -13.13
N TRP A 271 -10.23 -9.53 -13.77
CA TRP A 271 -11.54 -9.46 -13.11
C TRP A 271 -12.23 -10.83 -13.02
N ALA A 272 -11.81 -11.79 -13.83
CA ALA A 272 -12.37 -13.14 -13.87
C ALA A 272 -11.68 -14.10 -12.87
N SER A 273 -10.53 -13.72 -12.32
CA SER A 273 -9.70 -14.60 -11.50
C SER A 273 -10.31 -15.00 -10.14
N ASN A 274 -11.43 -14.42 -9.71
CA ASN A 274 -12.17 -14.79 -8.47
C ASN A 274 -11.29 -15.04 -7.22
N GLY A 275 -10.16 -14.35 -7.10
CA GLY A 275 -9.22 -14.52 -5.98
C GLY A 275 -8.32 -15.77 -6.03
N GLN A 276 -8.37 -16.55 -7.12
CA GLN A 276 -7.42 -17.62 -7.41
C GLN A 276 -6.09 -17.05 -7.91
N ARG A 277 -4.99 -17.61 -7.42
CA ARG A 277 -3.64 -17.33 -7.93
C ARG A 277 -3.36 -18.34 -9.03
N PHE A 278 -3.18 -17.86 -10.25
CA PHE A 278 -2.61 -18.67 -11.31
C PHE A 278 -1.09 -18.62 -11.14
N ALA A 279 -0.44 -19.78 -11.09
CA ALA A 279 0.99 -19.81 -11.31
C ALA A 279 1.23 -19.31 -12.73
N ASP A 280 1.88 -18.14 -12.89
CA ASP A 280 2.49 -17.82 -14.17
C ASP A 280 3.52 -18.93 -14.43
N THR A 281 3.29 -19.66 -15.52
CA THR A 281 4.14 -20.75 -15.94
C THR A 281 5.41 -20.14 -16.54
N ASP A 282 6.54 -20.40 -15.88
CA ASP A 282 7.86 -20.19 -16.46
C ASP A 282 7.90 -20.85 -17.84
N GLY A 283 8.28 -20.07 -18.86
CA GLY A 283 7.95 -20.33 -20.25
C GLY A 283 8.27 -21.73 -20.77
N LEU A 284 7.23 -22.44 -21.23
CA LEU A 284 7.13 -23.34 -22.41
C LEU A 284 5.70 -23.97 -22.45
N PRO A 285 5.22 -24.48 -23.60
CA PRO A 285 3.80 -24.42 -23.97
C PRO A 285 2.92 -25.43 -23.25
N VAL A 286 1.72 -24.95 -22.91
CA VAL A 286 0.64 -25.71 -22.26
C VAL A 286 0.17 -26.84 -23.19
N ALA A 287 0.49 -28.07 -22.84
CA ALA A 287 -0.28 -29.23 -23.27
C ALA A 287 -1.37 -29.49 -22.21
N ASP A 288 -2.61 -29.47 -22.68
CA ASP A 288 -3.83 -29.94 -21.98
C ASP A 288 -4.26 -29.19 -20.72
N ALA A 289 -4.50 -27.88 -20.86
CA ALA A 289 -5.52 -27.19 -20.08
C ALA A 289 -6.66 -26.76 -21.02
N ASP A 290 -7.84 -27.33 -20.80
CA ASP A 290 -9.07 -27.03 -21.52
C ASP A 290 -9.34 -25.52 -21.62
N ARG A 291 -9.09 -25.00 -22.82
CA ARG A 291 -9.67 -23.81 -23.45
C ARG A 291 -10.13 -22.68 -22.52
N VAL A 292 -9.19 -21.84 -22.13
CA VAL A 292 -9.42 -20.38 -22.23
C VAL A 292 -8.72 -19.91 -23.49
N VAL A 293 -9.46 -19.95 -24.60
CA VAL A 293 -9.05 -19.29 -25.84
C VAL A 293 -8.81 -17.83 -25.52
N THR A 294 -7.56 -17.38 -25.55
CA THR A 294 -7.24 -15.95 -25.61
C THR A 294 -7.61 -15.53 -27.03
N PRO A 295 -8.69 -14.77 -27.28
CA PRO A 295 -8.95 -14.31 -28.62
C PRO A 295 -7.86 -13.31 -28.97
N THR A 296 -7.31 -13.42 -30.18
CA THR A 296 -6.63 -12.33 -30.87
C THR A 296 -7.59 -11.15 -30.96
N GLY A 297 -7.58 -10.31 -29.92
CA GLY A 297 -8.61 -9.30 -29.62
C GLY A 297 -8.93 -9.18 -28.12
N ALA A 298 -7.94 -9.34 -27.24
CA ALA A 298 -8.13 -9.37 -25.80
C ALA A 298 -8.96 -8.17 -25.32
N ILE A 299 -10.15 -8.44 -24.78
CA ILE A 299 -11.00 -7.41 -24.18
C ILE A 299 -10.20 -6.81 -23.03
N THR A 300 -9.91 -5.50 -23.14
CA THR A 300 -9.22 -4.76 -22.10
C THR A 300 -10.21 -3.91 -21.30
N ARG A 301 -10.03 -3.86 -19.98
CA ARG A 301 -10.72 -2.92 -19.09
C ARG A 301 -9.71 -1.97 -18.46
N LEU A 302 -10.13 -0.74 -18.19
CA LEU A 302 -9.31 0.29 -17.56
C LEU A 302 -9.24 0.02 -16.05
N GLY A 303 -8.03 0.02 -15.49
CA GLY A 303 -7.75 -0.07 -14.06
C GLY A 303 -6.83 1.08 -13.63
N PRO A 304 -7.09 1.79 -12.51
CA PRO A 304 -8.15 1.47 -11.57
C PRO A 304 -9.53 1.92 -12.06
N GLU A 305 -10.55 1.15 -11.66
CA GLU A 305 -11.95 1.56 -11.87
C GLU A 305 -12.21 2.91 -11.20
N LYS A 306 -11.63 3.14 -10.02
CA LYS A 306 -11.72 4.41 -9.30
C LYS A 306 -10.31 4.89 -8.96
N CYS A 307 -9.93 6.07 -9.45
CA CYS A 307 -8.66 6.66 -9.05
C CYS A 307 -8.64 6.86 -7.52
N VAL A 308 -9.72 7.45 -6.99
CA VAL A 308 -9.96 7.55 -5.54
C VAL A 308 -11.38 7.12 -5.19
N PHE A 309 -11.51 6.30 -4.15
CA PHE A 309 -12.79 5.98 -3.51
C PHE A 309 -12.82 6.52 -2.09
N ILE A 310 -13.83 7.34 -1.77
CA ILE A 310 -14.01 8.01 -0.48
C ILE A 310 -15.38 7.58 0.08
N TYR A 311 -15.33 6.79 1.16
CA TYR A 311 -16.49 6.24 1.84
C TYR A 311 -16.42 6.57 3.33
N ASN A 312 -17.40 7.33 3.81
CA ASN A 312 -17.50 7.78 5.21
C ASN A 312 -16.16 8.29 5.78
N ALA A 313 -15.41 9.03 4.97
CA ALA A 313 -14.09 9.54 5.30
C ALA A 313 -14.17 11.05 5.39
N ASN A 314 -13.79 11.63 6.52
CA ASN A 314 -14.17 12.99 6.89
C ASN A 314 -12.96 13.86 7.22
N LYS A 315 -13.09 15.17 6.98
CA LYS A 315 -12.09 16.18 7.38
C LYS A 315 -10.69 15.94 6.80
N ASN A 316 -10.60 15.28 5.65
CA ASN A 316 -9.34 15.06 4.96
C ASN A 316 -9.01 16.24 4.03
N ARG A 317 -7.72 16.45 3.75
CA ARG A 317 -7.27 17.48 2.80
C ARG A 317 -6.56 16.82 1.63
N PHE A 318 -7.09 17.02 0.42
CA PHE A 318 -6.52 16.55 -0.84
C PHE A 318 -5.91 17.72 -1.59
N ARG A 319 -4.58 17.73 -1.77
CA ARG A 319 -3.86 18.82 -2.46
C ARG A 319 -2.75 18.32 -3.38
N GLY A 320 -2.65 18.86 -4.58
CA GLY A 320 -1.55 18.55 -5.50
C GLY A 320 -1.53 17.09 -5.98
N ASN A 321 -2.64 16.35 -5.86
CA ASN A 321 -2.70 14.98 -6.37
C ASN A 321 -3.06 14.97 -7.86
N ARG A 322 -2.64 13.92 -8.56
CA ARG A 322 -2.92 13.72 -9.98
C ARG A 322 -3.68 12.42 -10.19
N PHE A 323 -4.93 12.53 -10.63
CA PHE A 323 -5.83 11.41 -10.88
C PHE A 323 -6.10 11.32 -12.38
N GLU A 324 -5.42 10.38 -13.04
CA GLU A 324 -5.39 10.30 -14.49
C GLU A 324 -5.92 8.97 -15.04
N GLY A 325 -6.77 9.05 -16.06
CA GLY A 325 -7.06 7.92 -16.93
C GLY A 325 -7.83 6.79 -16.25
N CYS A 326 -8.66 7.09 -15.25
CA CYS A 326 -9.51 6.12 -14.56
C CYS A 326 -10.94 6.09 -15.14
N GLU A 327 -11.71 5.02 -14.86
CA GLU A 327 -13.15 5.00 -15.22
C GLU A 327 -13.92 6.06 -14.41
N ILE A 328 -13.55 6.26 -13.15
CA ILE A 328 -14.02 7.33 -12.28
C ILE A 328 -12.81 7.99 -11.61
N GLY A 329 -12.68 9.32 -11.71
CA GLY A 329 -11.63 10.09 -11.04
C GLY A 329 -11.76 10.01 -9.52
N VAL A 330 -12.87 10.54 -8.98
CA VAL A 330 -13.23 10.37 -7.56
C VAL A 330 -14.65 9.85 -7.43
N HIS A 331 -14.83 8.77 -6.67
CA HIS A 331 -16.14 8.34 -6.20
C HIS A 331 -16.30 8.69 -4.72
N PHE A 332 -17.24 9.57 -4.43
CA PHE A 332 -17.44 10.19 -3.12
C PHE A 332 -18.85 9.88 -2.61
N THR A 333 -18.96 9.21 -1.47
CA THR A 333 -20.25 8.68 -0.98
C THR A 333 -20.30 8.56 0.56
N ALA A 334 -21.44 8.09 1.06
CA ALA A 334 -21.67 7.67 2.45
C ALA A 334 -21.39 8.75 3.50
N GLY A 335 -21.86 9.98 3.26
CA GLY A 335 -21.78 11.05 4.26
C GLY A 335 -20.37 11.54 4.56
N SER A 336 -19.44 11.39 3.60
CA SER A 336 -18.08 11.95 3.70
C SER A 336 -18.14 13.48 3.77
N GLU A 337 -17.89 14.07 4.92
CA GLU A 337 -18.08 15.50 5.20
C GLU A 337 -16.79 16.22 5.58
N GLY A 338 -16.75 17.53 5.29
CA GLY A 338 -15.62 18.41 5.65
C GLY A 338 -14.31 18.12 4.95
N ASN A 339 -14.32 17.34 3.86
CA ASN A 339 -13.12 17.12 3.05
C ASN A 339 -12.83 18.34 2.19
N GLU A 340 -11.58 18.77 2.18
CA GLU A 340 -11.08 19.83 1.31
C GLU A 340 -10.41 19.22 0.07
N MET A 341 -10.82 19.66 -1.12
CA MET A 341 -10.29 19.16 -2.39
C MET A 341 -9.91 20.34 -3.27
N ALA A 342 -8.62 20.72 -3.25
CA ALA A 342 -8.11 21.89 -3.97
C ALA A 342 -6.70 21.64 -4.51
N GLY A 343 -6.39 22.21 -5.68
CA GLY A 343 -5.09 22.10 -6.32
C GLY A 343 -4.76 20.70 -6.86
N ASN A 344 -5.75 19.84 -7.06
CA ASN A 344 -5.57 18.52 -7.67
C ASN A 344 -5.75 18.60 -9.20
N ALA A 345 -5.30 17.58 -9.92
CA ALA A 345 -5.46 17.46 -11.36
C ALA A 345 -6.27 16.20 -11.71
N PHE A 346 -7.40 16.40 -12.39
CA PHE A 346 -8.30 15.37 -12.88
C PHE A 346 -8.20 15.25 -14.40
N ILE A 347 -7.49 14.24 -14.86
CA ILE A 347 -7.00 14.19 -16.24
C ILE A 347 -7.55 12.96 -16.96
N ARG A 348 -8.33 13.17 -18.03
CA ARG A 348 -8.80 12.12 -18.96
C ARG A 348 -9.47 10.94 -18.26
N ASN A 349 -10.12 11.16 -17.11
CA ASN A 349 -10.99 10.17 -16.51
C ASN A 349 -12.28 10.08 -17.33
N ARG A 350 -12.90 8.91 -17.42
CA ARG A 350 -14.18 8.79 -18.16
C ARG A 350 -15.30 9.57 -17.48
N ASN A 351 -15.33 9.55 -16.15
CA ASN A 351 -16.16 10.40 -15.32
C ASN A 351 -15.26 11.06 -14.28
N GLN A 352 -15.19 12.39 -14.24
CA GLN A 352 -14.29 13.06 -13.30
C GLN A 352 -14.73 12.82 -11.85
N VAL A 353 -16.02 12.99 -11.56
CA VAL A 353 -16.58 12.83 -10.21
C VAL A 353 -17.87 12.03 -10.23
N LYS A 354 -17.96 11.04 -9.34
CA LYS A 354 -19.21 10.40 -8.95
C LYS A 354 -19.52 10.78 -7.51
N TYR A 355 -20.39 11.76 -7.32
CA TYR A 355 -20.83 12.21 -5.99
C TYR A 355 -22.23 11.69 -5.65
N VAL A 356 -22.33 10.95 -4.55
CA VAL A 356 -23.59 10.41 -4.03
C VAL A 356 -23.94 11.12 -2.73
N GLY A 357 -24.62 12.26 -2.87
CA GLY A 357 -25.14 13.05 -1.75
C GLY A 357 -26.12 14.12 -2.19
N THR A 358 -26.71 14.80 -1.20
CA THR A 358 -27.76 15.83 -1.40
C THR A 358 -27.28 17.25 -1.15
N ARG A 359 -26.07 17.43 -0.62
CA ARG A 359 -25.49 18.75 -0.29
C ARG A 359 -24.63 19.29 -1.42
N TYR A 360 -24.44 20.60 -1.44
CA TYR A 360 -23.45 21.24 -2.29
C TYR A 360 -22.07 21.17 -1.62
N LEU A 361 -21.07 20.76 -2.39
CA LEU A 361 -19.67 20.71 -1.97
C LEU A 361 -18.87 21.71 -2.80
N GLU A 362 -18.19 22.63 -2.12
CA GLU A 362 -17.22 23.52 -2.75
C GLU A 362 -15.85 22.84 -2.77
N TRP A 363 -15.33 22.60 -3.97
CA TRP A 363 -14.01 22.02 -4.23
C TRP A 363 -13.06 23.10 -4.75
N SER A 364 -13.07 24.25 -4.07
CA SER A 364 -12.00 25.24 -4.10
C SER A 364 -11.75 25.75 -2.68
N SER A 365 -10.54 26.21 -2.41
CA SER A 365 -10.14 26.71 -1.10
C SER A 365 -9.16 27.85 -1.26
N GLY A 366 -9.39 28.97 -0.57
CA GLY A 366 -8.52 30.16 -0.64
C GLY A 366 -8.39 30.75 -2.04
N GLY A 367 -9.48 30.75 -2.83
CA GLY A 367 -9.47 31.25 -4.22
C GLY A 367 -8.78 30.32 -5.22
N ARG A 368 -8.52 29.06 -4.85
CA ARG A 368 -7.84 28.08 -5.70
C ARG A 368 -8.61 26.77 -5.77
N GLY A 369 -8.98 26.35 -6.97
CA GLY A 369 -9.68 25.09 -7.27
C GLY A 369 -8.76 24.00 -7.79
N ASN A 370 -9.31 23.11 -8.60
CA ASN A 370 -8.64 21.97 -9.22
C ASN A 370 -8.55 22.16 -10.74
N TYR A 371 -7.64 21.41 -11.37
CA TYR A 371 -7.56 21.31 -12.82
C TYR A 371 -8.45 20.15 -13.31
N TRP A 372 -9.20 20.41 -14.38
CA TRP A 372 -10.13 19.47 -15.00
C TRP A 372 -9.90 19.44 -16.50
N SER A 373 -9.45 18.30 -17.03
CA SER A 373 -9.07 18.21 -18.45
C SER A 373 -10.23 18.38 -19.45
N ASP A 374 -11.46 18.25 -18.99
CA ASP A 374 -12.70 18.37 -19.75
C ASP A 374 -13.46 19.67 -19.48
N ASN A 375 -12.87 20.61 -18.72
CA ASN A 375 -13.45 21.93 -18.49
C ASN A 375 -13.13 22.88 -19.66
N PRO A 376 -14.13 23.33 -20.45
CA PRO A 376 -13.92 24.23 -21.58
C PRO A 376 -13.81 25.72 -21.17
N ALA A 377 -13.26 26.00 -19.98
CA ALA A 377 -13.22 27.37 -19.45
C ALA A 377 -12.28 28.29 -20.24
N PHE A 378 -12.57 29.59 -20.15
CA PHE A 378 -11.71 30.67 -20.62
C PHE A 378 -11.14 31.41 -19.40
N ASP A 379 -9.97 31.99 -19.60
CA ASP A 379 -9.26 32.84 -18.65
C ASP A 379 -8.93 34.13 -19.41
N LEU A 380 -9.86 35.08 -19.37
CA LEU A 380 -9.75 36.36 -20.09
C LEU A 380 -8.87 37.37 -19.36
N ASN A 381 -8.75 37.25 -18.04
CA ASN A 381 -7.96 38.15 -17.22
C ASN A 381 -6.48 37.69 -17.07
N GLY A 382 -6.15 36.46 -17.46
CA GLY A 382 -4.82 35.90 -17.50
C GLY A 382 -4.27 35.47 -16.13
N ASP A 383 -5.12 35.22 -15.14
CA ASP A 383 -4.70 34.88 -13.78
C ASP A 383 -4.46 33.37 -13.54
N GLY A 384 -4.71 32.54 -14.55
CA GLY A 384 -4.55 31.08 -14.50
C GLY A 384 -5.74 30.33 -13.88
N ILE A 385 -6.83 31.03 -13.57
CA ILE A 385 -8.11 30.50 -13.08
C ILE A 385 -9.18 30.73 -14.16
N GLY A 386 -10.07 29.77 -14.33
CA GLY A 386 -11.19 29.92 -15.27
C GLY A 386 -12.21 30.93 -14.77
N ASP A 387 -12.68 31.81 -15.65
CA ASP A 387 -13.65 32.87 -15.35
C ASP A 387 -15.03 32.33 -14.93
N ASN A 388 -15.31 31.05 -15.20
CA ASN A 388 -16.57 30.40 -14.84
C ASN A 388 -16.32 29.20 -13.91
N SER A 389 -17.21 29.04 -12.93
CA SER A 389 -17.20 27.85 -12.06
C SER A 389 -17.45 26.57 -12.84
N TYR A 390 -16.77 25.50 -12.46
CA TYR A 390 -16.91 24.18 -13.06
C TYR A 390 -17.76 23.25 -12.17
N ARG A 391 -18.55 22.37 -12.80
CA ARG A 391 -19.43 21.42 -12.12
C ARG A 391 -19.18 20.02 -12.69
N PRO A 392 -18.36 19.18 -12.03
CA PRO A 392 -17.99 17.86 -12.56
C PRO A 392 -19.12 16.84 -12.50
N ASN A 393 -20.23 17.16 -11.81
CA ASN A 393 -21.40 16.30 -11.75
C ASN A 393 -22.70 17.13 -11.63
N ASP A 394 -23.77 16.62 -12.20
CA ASP A 394 -25.11 17.21 -12.14
C ASP A 394 -26.19 16.16 -11.77
N MET A 395 -27.47 16.54 -11.79
CA MET A 395 -28.55 15.55 -11.53
C MET A 395 -28.78 14.59 -12.69
N ILE A 396 -28.47 15.01 -13.92
CA ILE A 396 -28.57 14.13 -15.08
C ILE A 396 -27.60 12.97 -14.91
N ASP A 397 -26.41 13.22 -14.38
CA ASP A 397 -25.44 12.17 -14.06
C ASP A 397 -26.01 11.16 -13.05
N LYS A 398 -26.76 11.62 -12.04
CA LYS A 398 -27.47 10.72 -11.09
C LYS A 398 -28.48 9.83 -11.81
N VAL A 399 -29.24 10.38 -12.77
CA VAL A 399 -30.19 9.62 -13.59
C VAL A 399 -29.46 8.63 -14.51
N LEU A 400 -28.34 9.04 -15.12
CA LEU A 400 -27.53 8.16 -15.96
C LEU A 400 -26.88 7.02 -15.16
N TRP A 401 -26.60 7.21 -13.88
CA TRP A 401 -26.10 6.15 -13.01
C TRP A 401 -27.18 5.14 -12.63
N THR A 402 -28.42 5.57 -12.41
CA THR A 402 -29.54 4.67 -12.10
C THR A 402 -30.13 3.99 -13.34
N ALA A 403 -30.09 4.67 -14.49
CA ALA A 403 -30.57 4.16 -15.77
C ALA A 403 -29.49 4.33 -16.87
N PRO A 404 -28.48 3.42 -16.94
CA PRO A 404 -27.40 3.51 -17.92
C PRO A 404 -27.87 3.54 -19.38
N ALA A 405 -29.02 2.93 -19.68
CA ALA A 405 -29.64 2.95 -21.01
C ALA A 405 -30.03 4.37 -21.47
N ALA A 406 -30.26 5.30 -20.54
CA ALA A 406 -30.58 6.70 -20.85
C ALA A 406 -29.37 7.49 -21.40
N LYS A 407 -28.17 6.91 -21.46
CA LYS A 407 -26.98 7.54 -22.07
C LYS A 407 -27.21 7.98 -23.52
N VAL A 408 -28.10 7.31 -24.25
CA VAL A 408 -28.47 7.70 -25.62
C VAL A 408 -29.15 9.07 -25.70
N LEU A 409 -29.67 9.59 -24.59
CA LEU A 409 -30.41 10.85 -24.51
C LEU A 409 -29.56 12.02 -24.02
N VAL A 410 -28.28 11.81 -23.70
CA VAL A 410 -27.40 12.83 -23.07
C VAL A 410 -27.28 14.09 -23.92
N ASN A 411 -27.26 13.94 -25.25
CA ASN A 411 -27.17 15.07 -26.18
C ASN A 411 -28.54 15.58 -26.63
N SER A 412 -29.64 15.08 -26.06
CA SER A 412 -30.99 15.52 -26.44
C SER A 412 -31.25 16.97 -25.98
N PRO A 413 -32.09 17.74 -26.72
CA PRO A 413 -32.47 19.09 -26.32
C PRO A 413 -33.07 19.16 -24.91
N ALA A 414 -33.82 18.14 -24.49
CA ALA A 414 -34.41 18.08 -23.15
C ALA A 414 -33.35 18.07 -22.04
N VAL A 415 -32.28 17.29 -22.21
CA VAL A 415 -31.16 17.24 -21.26
C VAL A 415 -30.41 18.58 -21.22
N GLN A 416 -30.20 19.22 -22.38
CA GLN A 416 -29.55 20.53 -22.45
C GLN A 416 -30.36 21.61 -21.72
N VAL A 417 -31.69 21.62 -21.88
CA VAL A 417 -32.59 22.54 -21.17
C VAL A 417 -32.53 22.34 -19.66
N ILE A 418 -32.50 21.07 -19.19
CA ILE A 418 -32.37 20.77 -17.77
C ILE A 418 -31.02 21.28 -17.21
N ARG A 419 -29.91 21.04 -17.92
CA ARG A 419 -28.59 21.54 -17.54
C ARG A 419 -28.55 23.07 -17.46
N TRP A 420 -29.09 23.75 -18.48
CA TRP A 420 -29.20 25.21 -18.47
C TRP A 420 -30.04 25.72 -17.29
N ALA A 421 -31.18 25.09 -17.01
CA ALA A 421 -32.03 25.45 -15.88
C ALA A 421 -31.32 25.25 -14.53
N GLN A 422 -30.51 24.19 -14.40
CA GLN A 422 -29.69 23.95 -13.21
C GLN A 422 -28.60 25.00 -13.01
N THR A 423 -27.98 25.47 -14.09
CA THR A 423 -27.01 26.58 -14.04
C THR A 423 -27.69 27.87 -13.61
N ARG A 424 -28.94 28.11 -14.03
CA ARG A 424 -29.66 29.36 -13.72
C ARG A 424 -30.38 29.35 -12.36
N PHE A 425 -30.81 28.18 -11.89
CA PHE A 425 -31.57 28.01 -10.65
C PHE A 425 -30.97 26.93 -9.72
N PRO A 426 -29.72 27.09 -9.26
CA PRO A 426 -29.02 26.07 -8.48
C PRO A 426 -29.72 25.72 -7.15
N ALA A 427 -30.48 26.65 -6.54
CA ALA A 427 -31.19 26.41 -5.29
C ALA A 427 -32.33 25.38 -5.38
N VAL A 428 -32.79 25.02 -6.59
CA VAL A 428 -33.98 24.19 -6.81
C VAL A 428 -33.64 22.69 -6.91
N PHE A 429 -32.36 22.33 -7.02
CA PHE A 429 -31.92 21.00 -7.41
C PHE A 429 -31.01 20.33 -6.36
N PRO A 430 -31.13 19.00 -6.14
CA PRO A 430 -30.32 18.27 -5.17
C PRO A 430 -28.82 18.41 -5.46
N GLY A 431 -28.05 18.65 -4.40
CA GLY A 431 -26.68 19.14 -4.46
C GLY A 431 -25.67 18.35 -5.31
N GLY A 432 -24.48 18.91 -5.43
CA GLY A 432 -23.41 18.42 -6.27
C GLY A 432 -22.08 19.10 -5.93
N VAL A 433 -21.04 18.75 -6.67
CA VAL A 433 -19.73 19.39 -6.54
C VAL A 433 -19.69 20.64 -7.42
N VAL A 434 -19.12 21.70 -6.87
CA VAL A 434 -18.81 22.94 -7.58
C VAL A 434 -17.36 23.28 -7.30
N ASP A 435 -16.63 23.65 -8.34
CA ASP A 435 -15.32 24.26 -8.24
C ASP A 435 -15.44 25.70 -8.72
N SER A 436 -15.41 26.65 -7.77
CA SER A 436 -15.59 28.07 -8.08
C SER A 436 -14.34 28.72 -8.69
N HIS A 437 -13.17 28.08 -8.60
CA HIS A 437 -11.89 28.62 -9.07
C HIS A 437 -11.11 27.58 -9.86
N PRO A 438 -11.66 27.00 -10.94
CA PRO A 438 -11.04 25.91 -11.65
C PRO A 438 -9.72 26.37 -12.27
N LEU A 439 -8.66 25.58 -12.13
CA LEU A 439 -7.34 25.91 -12.66
C LEU A 439 -7.28 25.68 -14.17
N MET A 440 -6.58 26.57 -14.89
CA MET A 440 -6.37 26.44 -16.34
C MET A 440 -5.29 25.42 -16.72
N LYS A 441 -4.39 25.10 -15.79
CA LYS A 441 -3.32 24.12 -15.97
C LYS A 441 -3.21 23.22 -14.73
N PRO A 442 -2.79 21.95 -14.89
CA PRO A 442 -2.46 21.12 -13.75
C PRO A 442 -1.31 21.74 -12.98
N ALA A 443 -1.27 21.52 -11.67
CA ALA A 443 -0.10 21.88 -10.87
C ALA A 443 1.10 21.01 -11.32
N ASP A 444 2.30 21.61 -11.38
CA ASP A 444 3.54 20.90 -11.68
C ASP A 444 3.80 19.86 -10.57
N THR A 445 3.36 18.63 -10.78
CA THR A 445 3.88 17.50 -10.03
C THR A 445 5.30 17.29 -10.51
N LYS A 446 6.30 17.40 -9.62
CA LYS A 446 7.66 16.93 -9.93
C LYS A 446 7.52 15.55 -10.57
N GLU A 447 7.89 15.43 -11.84
CA GLU A 447 8.02 14.11 -12.46
C GLU A 447 9.09 13.39 -11.64
N SER A 448 8.69 12.33 -10.92
CA SER A 448 9.67 11.41 -10.34
C SER A 448 10.44 10.78 -11.50
N PRO A 449 11.79 10.78 -11.46
CA PRO A 449 12.64 10.30 -12.54
C PRO A 449 12.42 8.84 -12.90
#